data_AF-A0A7Y5V368-F1
#
_entry.id   AF-A0A7Y5V368-F1
#
_cell.length_a   1.000
_cell.length_b   1.000
_cell.length_c   1.000
_cell.angle_alpha   90.00
_cell.angle_beta   90.00
_cell.angle_gamma   90.00
#
_symmetry.space_group_name_H-M   'P 1'
#
loop_
_entity.id
_entity.type
_entity.pdbx_description
1 polymer ?
#
loop_
_entity_poly.entity_id
_entity_poly.type
_entity_poly.pdbx_seq_one_letter_code
_entity_poly.pdbx_strand_id
1 'polypeptide(L)'
;MSGRSPFQRLVEALTALAITGCGVAGFLGLRALAWGQEHLLSPMLLSGALVSMVVVGVAGAIYVIFGSLLLRLIAIDWLSARFGALIGALLYAGYHTVAPLTPAEAALLPEQRAIQGALDGILIGVVLGLAANFVSGRALTFDRGGLARYLLLYLVILLTAGIIVLADSLVRLPDTALFLMVVPAALALRLGVGVIDRQAAAREAARSPDDRYFHEGET
;
A
#
# COMPACT_ATOMS: atom_id res chain seq x y z
N MET A 1 -13.53 -16.37 20.49
CA MET A 1 -12.63 -16.61 19.34
C MET A 1 -11.57 -17.59 19.82
N SER A 2 -11.58 -18.85 19.36
CA SER A 2 -10.56 -19.83 19.71
C SER A 2 -9.19 -19.35 19.21
N GLY A 3 -8.18 -19.34 20.07
CA GLY A 3 -6.83 -18.93 19.69
C GLY A 3 -6.27 -19.90 18.66
N ARG A 4 -5.94 -19.42 17.45
CA ARG A 4 -5.25 -20.23 16.43
C ARG A 4 -3.94 -20.79 16.99
N SER A 5 -3.67 -22.07 16.73
CA SER A 5 -2.45 -22.75 17.19
C SER A 5 -1.21 -22.14 16.54
N PRO A 6 -0.05 -22.13 17.23
CA PRO A 6 1.20 -21.60 16.68
C PRO A 6 1.63 -22.32 15.40
N PHE A 7 1.35 -23.62 15.29
CA PHE A 7 1.58 -24.41 14.08
C PHE A 7 0.77 -23.90 12.89
N GLN A 8 -0.52 -23.59 13.10
CA GLN A 8 -1.37 -23.06 12.03
C GLN A 8 -0.86 -21.69 11.53
N ARG A 9 -0.37 -20.83 12.43
CA ARG A 9 0.23 -19.53 12.07
C ARG A 9 1.52 -19.69 11.27
N LEU A 10 2.34 -20.69 11.61
CA LEU A 10 3.55 -21.00 10.86
C LEU A 10 3.22 -21.46 9.44
N VAL A 11 2.24 -22.35 9.28
CA VAL A 11 1.78 -22.80 7.96
C VAL A 11 1.25 -21.63 7.14
N GLU A 12 0.39 -20.78 7.71
CA GLU A 12 -0.11 -19.56 7.06
C GLU A 12 1.04 -18.63 6.62
N ALA A 13 2.04 -18.42 7.48
CA ALA A 13 3.19 -17.58 7.18
C ALA A 13 4.06 -18.17 6.07
N LEU A 14 4.29 -19.48 6.06
CA LEU A 14 5.05 -20.17 5.01
C LEU A 14 4.29 -20.17 3.67
N THR A 15 2.97 -20.33 3.69
CA THR A 15 2.15 -20.21 2.48
C THR A 15 2.19 -18.78 1.93
N ALA A 16 2.08 -17.77 2.79
CA ALA A 16 2.23 -16.37 2.40
C ALA A 16 3.63 -16.10 1.82
N LEU A 17 4.68 -16.62 2.45
CA LEU A 17 6.06 -16.54 1.98
C LEU A 17 6.22 -17.11 0.57
N ALA A 18 5.66 -18.29 0.31
CA ALA A 18 5.71 -18.93 -1.00
C ALA A 18 4.95 -18.11 -2.07
N ILE A 19 3.74 -17.66 -1.76
CA ILE A 19 2.92 -16.86 -2.69
C ILE A 19 3.61 -15.53 -3.02
N THR A 20 4.08 -14.82 -2.00
CA THR A 20 4.78 -13.54 -2.20
C THR A 20 6.11 -13.74 -2.90
N GLY A 21 6.86 -14.79 -2.57
CA GLY A 21 8.09 -15.18 -3.26
C GLY A 21 7.86 -15.36 -4.75
N CYS A 22 6.87 -16.17 -5.13
CA CYS A 22 6.49 -16.36 -6.53
C CYS A 22 5.99 -15.06 -7.18
N GLY A 23 5.22 -14.24 -6.46
CA GLY A 23 4.65 -13.00 -6.97
C GLY A 23 5.71 -11.94 -7.27
N VAL A 24 6.61 -11.65 -6.32
CA VAL A 24 7.66 -10.64 -6.48
C VAL A 24 8.74 -11.13 -7.44
N ALA A 25 9.16 -12.41 -7.35
CA ALA A 25 10.08 -12.97 -8.33
C ALA A 25 9.46 -12.89 -9.74
N GLY A 26 8.23 -13.38 -9.91
CA GLY A 26 7.52 -13.31 -11.18
C GLY A 26 7.37 -11.89 -11.71
N PHE A 27 7.08 -10.92 -10.84
CA PHE A 27 7.03 -9.51 -11.20
C PHE A 27 8.38 -8.98 -11.71
N LEU A 28 9.47 -9.21 -10.98
CA LEU A 28 10.79 -8.77 -11.41
C LEU A 28 11.24 -9.47 -12.69
N GLY A 29 10.91 -10.75 -12.86
CA GLY A 29 11.17 -11.48 -14.10
C GLY A 29 10.38 -10.93 -15.28
N LEU A 30 9.08 -10.66 -15.10
CA LEU A 30 8.25 -10.00 -16.12
C LEU A 30 8.77 -8.61 -16.46
N ARG A 31 9.25 -7.86 -15.46
CA ARG A 31 9.91 -6.57 -15.67
C ARG A 31 11.19 -6.73 -16.49
N ALA A 32 12.06 -7.68 -16.16
CA ALA A 32 13.28 -7.93 -16.93
C ALA A 32 12.97 -8.23 -18.42
N LEU A 33 11.95 -9.05 -18.67
CA LEU A 33 11.48 -9.34 -20.03
C LEU A 33 10.91 -8.11 -20.73
N ALA A 34 10.08 -7.32 -20.04
CA ALA A 34 9.50 -6.09 -20.58
C ALA A 34 10.56 -5.06 -20.98
N TRP A 35 11.69 -5.04 -20.27
CA TRP A 35 12.84 -4.17 -20.56
C TRP A 35 13.83 -4.74 -21.58
N GLY A 36 13.57 -5.92 -22.16
CA GLY A 36 14.49 -6.59 -23.09
C GLY A 36 15.79 -7.06 -22.41
N GLN A 37 15.81 -7.15 -21.09
CA GLN A 37 16.96 -7.54 -20.28
C GLN A 37 16.93 -9.04 -20.00
N GLU A 38 16.90 -9.87 -21.06
CA GLU A 38 16.80 -11.34 -20.93
C GLU A 38 17.94 -11.92 -20.07
N HIS A 39 19.13 -11.36 -20.19
CA HIS A 39 20.30 -11.73 -19.38
C HIS A 39 20.10 -11.45 -17.87
N LEU A 40 19.18 -10.57 -17.48
CA LEU A 40 18.84 -10.27 -16.09
C LEU A 40 17.63 -11.05 -15.58
N LEU A 41 16.97 -11.88 -16.40
CA LEU A 41 15.79 -12.63 -16.00
C LEU A 41 16.06 -13.52 -14.78
N SER A 42 17.04 -14.42 -14.90
CA SER A 42 17.42 -15.33 -13.81
C SER A 42 17.86 -14.61 -12.53
N PRO A 43 18.75 -13.59 -12.56
CA PRO A 43 19.11 -12.86 -11.34
C PRO A 43 17.95 -12.02 -10.77
N MET A 44 17.02 -11.52 -11.59
CA MET A 44 15.83 -10.81 -11.11
C MET A 44 14.81 -11.74 -10.44
N LEU A 45 14.62 -12.96 -10.97
CA LEU A 45 13.82 -14.00 -10.31
C LEU A 45 14.41 -14.38 -8.95
N LEU A 46 15.72 -14.63 -8.89
CA LEU A 46 16.43 -15.01 -7.66
C LEU A 46 16.43 -13.89 -6.61
N SER A 47 16.72 -12.65 -7.03
CA SER A 47 16.67 -11.49 -6.12
C SER A 47 15.25 -11.24 -5.60
N GLY A 48 14.22 -11.37 -6.43
CA GLY A 48 12.84 -11.25 -5.99
C GLY A 48 12.43 -12.32 -4.98
N ALA A 49 12.89 -13.56 -5.17
CA ALA A 49 12.69 -14.63 -4.21
C ALA A 49 13.42 -14.36 -2.88
N LEU A 50 14.67 -13.90 -2.92
CA LEU A 50 15.46 -13.53 -1.74
C LEU A 50 14.85 -12.36 -0.97
N VAL A 51 14.49 -11.27 -1.66
CA VAL A 51 13.85 -10.09 -1.07
C VAL A 51 12.54 -10.49 -0.41
N SER A 52 11.74 -11.32 -1.07
CA SER A 52 10.49 -11.83 -0.50
C SER A 52 10.72 -12.71 0.72
N MET A 53 11.74 -13.57 0.68
CA MET A 53 12.12 -14.37 1.84
C MET A 53 12.48 -13.51 3.05
N VAL A 54 13.23 -12.43 2.84
CA VAL A 54 13.61 -11.52 3.92
C VAL A 54 12.41 -10.73 4.42
N VAL A 55 11.67 -10.07 3.52
CA VAL A 55 10.56 -9.19 3.91
C VAL A 55 9.42 -10.00 4.54
N VAL A 56 8.98 -11.07 3.90
CA VAL A 56 7.89 -11.91 4.42
C VAL A 56 8.37 -12.83 5.52
N GLY A 57 9.64 -13.22 5.55
CA GLY A 57 10.23 -13.94 6.68
C GLY A 57 10.25 -13.10 7.95
N VAL A 58 10.67 -11.83 7.86
CA VAL A 58 10.63 -10.89 9.00
C VAL A 58 9.18 -10.61 9.41
N ALA A 59 8.29 -10.30 8.46
CA ALA A 59 6.88 -10.07 8.75
C ALA A 59 6.20 -11.32 9.34
N GLY A 60 6.55 -12.51 8.84
CA GLY A 60 6.08 -13.80 9.31
C GLY A 60 6.59 -14.12 10.72
N ALA A 61 7.85 -13.83 11.02
CA ALA A 61 8.41 -13.93 12.37
C ALA A 61 7.68 -13.00 13.33
N ILE A 62 7.45 -11.74 12.94
CA ILE A 62 6.66 -10.78 13.72
C ILE A 62 5.23 -11.31 13.93
N TYR A 63 4.59 -11.88 12.91
CA TYR A 63 3.25 -12.46 13.04
C TYR A 63 3.21 -13.68 13.96
N VAL A 64 4.21 -14.56 13.89
CA VAL A 64 4.31 -15.72 14.77
C VAL A 64 4.49 -15.26 16.23
N ILE A 65 5.31 -14.24 16.48
CA ILE A 65 5.62 -13.72 17.82
C ILE A 65 4.47 -12.88 18.40
N PHE A 66 3.92 -11.95 17.63
CA PHE A 66 2.97 -10.92 18.10
C PHE A 66 1.52 -11.16 17.65
N GLY A 67 1.23 -12.31 17.03
CA GLY A 67 0.06 -12.58 16.16
C GLY A 67 -1.27 -11.89 16.49
N SER A 68 -1.84 -12.09 17.68
CA SER A 68 -3.17 -11.53 18.01
C SER A 68 -3.16 -10.00 18.19
N LEU A 69 -2.02 -9.43 18.58
CA LEU A 69 -1.83 -8.00 18.78
C LEU A 69 -1.65 -7.30 17.42
N LEU A 70 -0.91 -7.94 16.52
CA LEU A 70 -0.70 -7.47 15.14
C LEU A 70 -2.01 -7.49 14.33
N LEU A 71 -2.77 -8.59 14.38
CA LEU A 71 -4.06 -8.71 13.68
C LEU A 71 -5.14 -7.75 14.21
N ARG A 72 -5.08 -7.40 15.51
CA ARG A 72 -5.96 -6.35 16.08
C ARG A 72 -5.56 -4.95 15.61
N LEU A 73 -4.27 -4.71 15.40
CA LEU A 73 -3.75 -3.40 14.97
C LEU A 73 -3.83 -3.19 13.45
N ILE A 74 -3.83 -4.28 12.68
CA ILE A 74 -3.68 -4.27 11.23
C ILE A 74 -4.84 -5.03 10.59
N ALA A 75 -5.94 -4.32 10.33
CA ALA A 75 -6.97 -4.81 9.41
C ALA A 75 -6.47 -4.60 7.97
N ILE A 76 -5.63 -5.50 7.46
CA ILE A 76 -5.24 -5.48 6.04
C ILE A 76 -6.44 -5.89 5.19
N ASP A 77 -6.89 -4.96 4.37
CA ASP A 77 -7.90 -5.16 3.36
C ASP A 77 -7.21 -5.27 1.99
N TRP A 78 -7.31 -6.47 1.38
CA TRP A 78 -6.75 -6.74 0.06
C TRP A 78 -7.44 -5.93 -1.04
N LEU A 79 -8.66 -5.46 -0.81
CA LEU A 79 -9.36 -4.59 -1.75
C LEU A 79 -8.64 -3.25 -1.91
N SER A 80 -8.19 -2.67 -0.80
CA SER A 80 -7.38 -1.46 -0.79
C SER A 80 -6.06 -1.65 -1.54
N ALA A 81 -5.37 -2.78 -1.33
CA ALA A 81 -4.14 -3.09 -2.06
C ALA A 81 -4.38 -3.18 -3.57
N ARG A 82 -5.44 -3.87 -4.00
CA ARG A 82 -5.82 -3.99 -5.42
C ARG A 82 -6.21 -2.65 -6.04
N PHE A 83 -6.97 -1.83 -5.30
CA PHE A 83 -7.40 -0.53 -5.78
C PHE A 83 -6.21 0.43 -5.86
N GLY A 84 -5.30 0.39 -4.89
CA GLY A 84 -4.01 1.08 -4.96
C GLY A 84 -3.18 0.64 -6.16
N ALA A 85 -3.09 -0.67 -6.44
CA ALA A 85 -2.41 -1.22 -7.60
C ALA A 85 -2.98 -0.66 -8.92
N LEU A 86 -4.31 -0.60 -9.03
CA LEU A 86 -4.98 -0.05 -10.21
C LEU A 86 -4.66 1.43 -10.40
N ILE A 87 -4.75 2.23 -9.34
CA ILE A 87 -4.42 3.67 -9.39
C ILE A 87 -2.95 3.85 -9.79
N GLY A 88 -2.05 3.11 -9.15
CA GLY A 88 -0.62 3.19 -9.44
C GLY A 88 -0.31 2.80 -10.88
N ALA A 89 -0.90 1.71 -11.38
CA ALA A 89 -0.77 1.28 -12.77
C ALA A 89 -1.21 2.38 -13.74
N LEU A 90 -2.38 2.99 -13.51
CA LEU A 90 -2.91 4.04 -14.38
C LEU A 90 -2.05 5.30 -14.36
N LEU A 91 -1.65 5.76 -13.17
CA LEU A 91 -0.83 6.97 -13.02
C LEU A 91 0.54 6.80 -13.66
N TYR A 92 1.23 5.68 -13.40
CA TYR A 92 2.55 5.45 -13.96
C TYR A 92 2.50 5.12 -15.46
N ALA A 93 1.50 4.38 -15.93
CA ALA A 93 1.30 4.17 -17.37
C ALA A 93 1.13 5.51 -18.09
N GLY A 94 0.24 6.36 -17.58
CA GLY A 94 0.01 7.70 -18.14
C GLY A 94 1.28 8.54 -18.12
N TYR A 95 2.00 8.54 -17.00
CA TYR A 95 3.26 9.28 -16.85
C TYR A 95 4.33 8.81 -17.86
N HIS A 96 4.61 7.51 -17.94
CA HIS A 96 5.60 6.96 -18.89
C HIS A 96 5.18 7.11 -20.36
N THR A 97 3.87 7.22 -20.64
CA THR A 97 3.41 7.51 -22.00
C THR A 97 3.88 8.91 -22.44
N VAL A 98 3.81 9.90 -21.54
CA VAL A 98 4.07 11.31 -21.82
C VAL A 98 5.54 11.69 -21.59
N ALA A 99 6.18 11.14 -20.56
CA ALA A 99 7.52 11.50 -20.13
C ALA A 99 8.43 10.26 -20.11
N PRO A 100 9.34 10.09 -21.10
CA PRO A 100 10.35 9.05 -21.03
C PRO A 100 11.34 9.38 -19.90
N LEU A 101 11.49 8.46 -18.94
CA LEU A 101 12.35 8.65 -17.77
C LEU A 101 13.83 8.40 -18.09
N THR A 102 14.11 7.66 -19.16
CA THR A 102 15.47 7.31 -19.57
C THR A 102 15.68 7.51 -21.08
N PRO A 103 16.93 7.72 -21.52
CA PRO A 103 17.24 7.76 -22.95
C PRO A 103 16.87 6.47 -23.68
N ALA A 104 16.92 5.32 -23.00
CA ALA A 104 16.50 4.04 -23.55
C ALA A 104 14.98 3.99 -23.79
N GLU A 105 14.18 4.53 -22.85
CA GLU A 105 12.74 4.64 -23.01
C GLU A 105 12.32 5.61 -24.13
N ALA A 106 13.13 6.64 -24.40
CA ALA A 106 12.84 7.57 -25.49
C ALA A 106 12.79 6.88 -26.87
N ALA A 107 13.46 5.74 -27.02
CA ALA A 107 13.45 4.93 -28.25
C ALA A 107 12.25 3.96 -28.34
N LEU A 108 11.51 3.74 -27.25
CA LEU A 108 10.36 2.84 -27.21
C LEU A 108 9.09 3.52 -27.71
N LEU A 109 8.17 2.71 -28.25
CA LEU A 109 6.83 3.18 -28.60
C LEU A 109 6.05 3.59 -27.33
N PRO A 110 5.16 4.60 -27.40
CA PRO A 110 4.39 5.05 -26.24
C PRO A 110 3.61 3.94 -25.53
N GLU A 111 3.09 2.96 -26.28
CA GLU A 111 2.36 1.80 -25.74
C GLU A 111 3.25 0.90 -24.88
N GLN A 112 4.48 0.64 -25.34
CA GLN A 112 5.45 -0.18 -24.60
C GLN A 112 5.85 0.52 -23.30
N ARG A 113 6.07 1.83 -23.35
CA ARG A 113 6.31 2.65 -22.15
C ARG A 113 5.13 2.64 -21.20
N ALA A 114 3.90 2.71 -21.73
CA ALA A 114 2.69 2.65 -20.92
C ALA A 114 2.58 1.32 -20.16
N ILE A 115 2.87 0.19 -20.82
CA ILE A 115 2.88 -1.14 -20.19
C ILE A 115 3.97 -1.22 -19.12
N GLN A 116 5.16 -0.72 -19.42
CA GLN A 116 6.28 -0.68 -18.47
C GLN A 116 5.94 0.15 -17.23
N GLY A 117 5.41 1.36 -17.45
CA GLY A 117 4.91 2.22 -16.38
C GLY A 117 3.78 1.55 -15.60
N ALA A 118 2.85 0.85 -16.26
CA ALA A 118 1.78 0.13 -15.57
C ALA A 118 2.34 -0.92 -14.60
N LEU A 119 3.34 -1.70 -15.03
CA LEU A 119 3.97 -2.72 -14.18
C LEU A 119 4.64 -2.09 -12.95
N ASP A 120 5.47 -1.07 -13.15
CA ASP A 120 6.13 -0.38 -12.04
C ASP A 120 5.11 0.29 -11.10
N GLY A 121 4.06 0.85 -11.69
CA GLY A 121 2.92 1.45 -11.00
C GLY A 121 2.11 0.46 -10.15
N ILE A 122 1.97 -0.80 -10.57
CA ILE A 122 1.26 -1.82 -9.78
C ILE A 122 1.94 -2.00 -8.43
N LEU A 123 3.27 -2.17 -8.40
CA LEU A 123 4.00 -2.42 -7.16
C LEU A 123 3.91 -1.22 -6.22
N ILE A 124 4.17 -0.02 -6.75
CA ILE A 124 4.10 1.23 -5.98
C ILE A 124 2.67 1.45 -5.48
N GLY A 125 1.69 1.20 -6.34
CA GLY A 125 0.27 1.29 -6.04
C GLY A 125 -0.18 0.35 -4.91
N VAL A 126 0.29 -0.90 -4.91
CA VAL A 126 0.03 -1.86 -3.82
C VAL A 126 0.56 -1.33 -2.49
N VAL A 127 1.82 -0.86 -2.47
CA VAL A 127 2.45 -0.33 -1.26
C VAL A 127 1.68 0.88 -0.73
N LEU A 128 1.35 1.83 -1.61
CA LEU A 128 0.56 3.02 -1.25
C LEU A 128 -0.86 2.66 -0.79
N GLY A 129 -1.51 1.69 -1.43
CA GLY A 129 -2.84 1.23 -1.03
C GLY A 129 -2.86 0.53 0.33
N LEU A 130 -1.82 -0.26 0.63
CA LEU A 130 -1.63 -0.83 1.96
C LEU A 130 -1.34 0.24 3.01
N ALA A 131 -0.52 1.24 2.68
CA ALA A 131 -0.27 2.39 3.56
C ALA A 131 -1.55 3.19 3.83
N ALA A 132 -2.35 3.46 2.80
CA ALA A 132 -3.65 4.14 2.93
C ALA A 132 -4.60 3.35 3.83
N ASN A 133 -4.72 2.04 3.63
CA ASN A 133 -5.53 1.21 4.51
C ASN A 133 -5.01 1.19 5.95
N PHE A 134 -3.69 1.08 6.15
CA PHE A 134 -3.07 1.12 7.48
C PHE A 134 -3.33 2.44 8.21
N VAL A 135 -3.24 3.57 7.50
CA VAL A 135 -3.48 4.91 8.04
C VAL A 135 -4.97 5.12 8.30
N SER A 136 -5.84 4.66 7.40
CA SER A 136 -7.30 4.78 7.56
C SER A 136 -7.84 3.94 8.71
N GLY A 137 -7.26 2.75 8.93
CA GLY A 137 -7.72 1.78 9.93
C GLY A 137 -9.10 1.17 9.64
N ARG A 138 -9.64 1.37 8.44
CA ARG A 138 -10.96 0.93 7.99
C ARG A 138 -10.85 0.21 6.66
N ALA A 139 -11.64 -0.86 6.48
CA ALA A 139 -11.79 -1.53 5.20
C ALA A 139 -12.36 -0.58 4.14
N LEU A 140 -11.96 -0.75 2.88
CA LEU A 140 -12.47 0.03 1.78
C LEU A 140 -13.91 -0.37 1.47
N THR A 141 -14.80 0.62 1.43
CA THR A 141 -16.18 0.48 0.97
C THR A 141 -16.33 1.16 -0.38
N PHE A 142 -17.02 0.51 -1.33
CA PHE A 142 -17.28 1.05 -2.67
C PHE A 142 -18.49 1.99 -2.72
N ASP A 143 -18.69 2.77 -1.68
CA ASP A 143 -19.62 3.89 -1.67
C ASP A 143 -18.87 5.19 -2.00
N ARG A 144 -19.61 6.23 -2.40
CA ARG A 144 -19.01 7.53 -2.77
C ARG A 144 -18.19 8.12 -1.62
N GLY A 145 -18.63 7.94 -0.37
CA GLY A 145 -17.93 8.42 0.82
C GLY A 145 -16.64 7.65 1.09
N GLY A 146 -16.69 6.32 1.08
CA GLY A 146 -15.53 5.44 1.22
C GLY A 146 -14.46 5.69 0.16
N LEU A 147 -14.85 5.76 -1.11
CA LEU A 147 -13.93 6.05 -2.22
C LEU A 147 -13.31 7.45 -2.11
N ALA A 148 -14.09 8.49 -1.80
CA ALA A 148 -13.57 9.85 -1.66
C ALA A 148 -12.56 9.95 -0.52
N ARG A 149 -12.85 9.34 0.64
CA ARG A 149 -11.93 9.28 1.78
C ARG A 149 -10.65 8.53 1.41
N TYR A 150 -10.77 7.37 0.77
CA TYR A 150 -9.61 6.59 0.35
C TYR A 150 -8.74 7.38 -0.62
N LEU A 151 -9.33 8.01 -1.64
CA LEU A 151 -8.60 8.79 -2.64
C LEU A 151 -7.90 10.00 -2.02
N LEU A 152 -8.57 10.72 -1.11
CA LEU A 152 -7.95 11.83 -0.39
C LEU A 152 -6.77 11.36 0.45
N LEU A 153 -6.91 10.24 1.16
CA LEU A 153 -5.81 9.69 1.96
C LEU A 153 -4.65 9.20 1.09
N TYR A 154 -4.96 8.55 -0.03
CA TYR A 154 -3.97 8.13 -1.02
C TYR A 154 -3.18 9.33 -1.56
N LEU A 155 -3.87 10.44 -1.89
CA LEU A 155 -3.23 11.68 -2.32
C LEU A 155 -2.34 12.31 -1.24
N VAL A 156 -2.77 12.31 0.03
CA VAL A 156 -1.96 12.81 1.15
C VAL A 156 -0.70 11.97 1.33
N ILE A 157 -0.80 10.65 1.24
CA ILE A 157 0.35 9.75 1.35
C ILE A 157 1.29 9.98 0.15
N LEU A 158 0.75 10.08 -1.06
CA LEU A 158 1.53 10.35 -2.27
C LEU A 158 2.26 11.69 -2.18
N LEU A 159 1.60 12.74 -1.70
CA LEU A 159 2.19 14.06 -1.47
C LEU A 159 3.31 13.98 -0.42
N THR A 160 3.07 13.27 0.68
CA THR A 160 4.07 13.07 1.75
C THR A 160 5.30 12.34 1.20
N ALA A 161 5.10 11.28 0.41
CA ALA A 161 6.18 10.57 -0.26
C ALA A 161 6.95 11.49 -1.23
N GLY A 162 6.23 12.32 -2.00
CA GLY A 162 6.83 13.31 -2.89
C GLY A 162 7.70 14.35 -2.16
N ILE A 163 7.24 14.84 -1.00
CA ILE A 163 8.03 15.77 -0.15
C ILE A 163 9.29 15.09 0.38
N ILE A 164 9.19 13.84 0.82
CA ILE A 164 10.35 13.08 1.32
C ILE A 164 11.37 12.88 0.19
N VAL A 165 10.93 12.47 -1.00
CA VAL A 165 11.82 12.30 -2.17
C VAL A 165 12.45 13.63 -2.58
N LEU A 166 11.69 14.73 -2.55
CA LEU A 166 12.23 16.07 -2.83
C LEU A 166 13.29 16.47 -1.81
N ALA A 167 13.02 16.29 -0.52
CA ALA A 167 13.98 16.57 0.54
C ALA A 167 15.25 15.72 0.41
N ASP A 168 15.11 14.44 0.09
CA ASP A 168 16.23 13.54 -0.17
C ASP A 168 17.07 14.01 -1.36
N SER A 169 16.45 14.41 -2.47
CA SER A 169 17.17 14.94 -3.63
C SER A 169 17.97 16.22 -3.33
N LEU A 170 17.55 17.01 -2.34
CA LEU A 170 18.20 18.25 -1.95
C LEU A 170 19.37 18.01 -0.98
N VAL A 171 19.21 17.06 -0.05
CA VAL A 171 20.15 16.86 1.07
C VAL A 171 21.03 15.62 0.89
N ARG A 172 20.70 14.73 -0.05
CA ARG A 172 21.33 13.42 -0.28
C ARG A 172 21.41 12.61 1.01
N LEU A 173 20.26 12.25 1.55
CA LEU A 173 20.21 11.51 2.80
C LEU A 173 20.71 10.07 2.56
N PRO A 174 21.29 9.41 3.58
CA PRO A 174 21.60 7.99 3.47
C PRO A 174 20.31 7.18 3.31
N ASP A 175 20.35 6.07 2.57
CA ASP A 175 19.16 5.23 2.27
C ASP A 175 18.35 4.82 3.52
N THR A 176 19.02 4.71 4.67
CA THR A 176 18.38 4.40 5.96
C THR A 176 17.51 5.54 6.50
N ALA A 177 17.81 6.80 6.15
CA ALA A 177 17.04 7.97 6.57
C ALA A 177 15.63 7.98 5.96
N LEU A 178 15.47 7.47 4.73
CA LEU A 178 14.15 7.32 4.09
C LEU A 178 13.21 6.46 4.95
N PHE A 179 13.68 5.31 5.42
CA PHE A 179 12.90 4.46 6.33
C PHE A 179 12.59 5.18 7.66
N LEU A 180 13.55 5.95 8.16
CA LEU A 180 13.42 6.73 9.40
C LEU A 180 12.41 7.88 9.27
N MET A 181 12.13 8.37 8.06
CA MET A 181 11.14 9.42 7.81
C MET A 181 9.75 8.86 7.49
N VAL A 182 9.67 7.78 6.70
CA VAL A 182 8.40 7.20 6.25
C VAL A 182 7.60 6.62 7.42
N VAL A 183 8.25 5.89 8.33
CA VAL A 183 7.55 5.22 9.45
C VAL A 183 6.90 6.24 10.40
N PRO A 184 7.61 7.27 10.92
CA PRO A 184 6.99 8.30 11.75
C PRO A 184 5.90 9.09 11.03
N ALA A 185 6.07 9.41 9.74
CA ALA A 185 5.06 10.12 8.97
C ALA A 185 3.76 9.30 8.85
N ALA A 186 3.87 8.00 8.54
CA ALA A 186 2.71 7.10 8.48
C ALA A 186 2.02 6.96 9.85
N LEU A 187 2.77 6.88 10.94
CA LEU A 187 2.22 6.85 12.30
C LEU A 187 1.52 8.16 12.67
N ALA A 188 2.12 9.31 12.36
CA ALA A 188 1.54 10.62 12.60
C ALA A 188 0.22 10.80 11.84
N LEU A 189 0.17 10.39 10.56
CA LEU A 189 -1.05 10.39 9.76
C LEU A 189 -2.12 9.47 10.38
N ARG A 190 -1.75 8.26 10.79
CA ARG A 190 -2.68 7.31 11.42
C ARG A 190 -3.28 7.87 12.71
N LEU A 191 -2.45 8.49 13.55
CA LEU A 191 -2.90 9.15 14.78
C LEU A 191 -3.82 10.34 14.46
N GLY A 192 -3.45 11.16 13.47
CA GLY A 192 -4.25 12.31 13.02
C GLY A 192 -5.64 11.90 12.53
N VAL A 193 -5.72 10.91 11.64
CA VAL A 193 -6.99 10.34 11.15
C VAL A 193 -7.81 9.78 12.31
N GLY A 194 -7.17 9.07 13.25
CA GLY A 194 -7.85 8.55 14.43
C GLY A 194 -8.39 9.62 15.39
N VAL A 195 -7.76 10.80 15.46
CA VAL A 195 -8.29 11.95 16.22
C VAL A 195 -9.48 12.57 15.50
N ILE A 196 -9.37 12.80 14.19
CA ILE A 196 -10.44 13.39 13.37
C ILE A 196 -11.70 12.51 13.40
N ASP A 197 -11.54 11.20 13.22
CA ASP A 197 -12.64 10.24 13.26
C ASP A 197 -13.37 10.25 14.61
N ARG A 198 -12.63 10.34 15.72
CA ARG A 198 -13.22 10.43 17.07
C ARG A 198 -13.98 11.74 17.27
N GLN A 199 -13.45 12.86 16.76
CA GLN A 199 -14.13 14.16 16.82
C GLN A 199 -15.41 14.17 15.99
N ALA A 200 -15.41 13.56 14.81
CA ALA A 200 -16.59 13.43 13.96
C ALA A 200 -17.70 12.63 14.67
N ALA A 201 -17.36 11.46 15.23
CA ALA A 201 -18.30 10.63 15.98
C ALA A 201 -18.87 11.35 17.21
N ALA A 202 -18.05 12.12 17.94
CA ALA A 202 -18.51 12.91 19.07
C ALA A 202 -19.49 14.02 18.68
N ARG A 203 -19.27 14.67 17.52
CA ARG A 203 -20.17 15.71 16.99
C ARG A 203 -21.51 15.12 16.54
N GLU A 204 -21.51 13.94 15.92
CA GLU A 204 -22.73 13.23 15.54
C GLU A 204 -23.54 12.81 16.77
N ALA A 205 -22.89 12.27 17.80
CA ALA A 205 -23.54 11.92 19.06
C ALA A 205 -24.16 13.15 19.76
N ALA A 206 -23.47 14.29 19.75
CA ALA A 206 -23.97 15.54 20.33
C ALA A 206 -25.17 16.14 19.56
N ARG A 207 -25.34 15.81 18.27
CA ARG A 207 -26.48 16.26 17.45
C ARG A 207 -27.74 15.39 17.63
N SER A 208 -27.65 14.20 18.22
CA SER A 208 -28.79 13.24 18.32
C SER A 208 -29.35 13.00 19.74
N PRO A 209 -29.85 14.03 20.44
CA PRO A 209 -30.89 13.81 21.46
C PRO A 209 -32.31 14.20 21.03
N ASP A 210 -32.49 15.29 20.26
CA ASP A 210 -33.83 15.91 20.11
C ASP A 210 -34.65 15.45 18.88
N ASP A 211 -34.03 15.01 17.79
CA ASP A 211 -34.78 14.62 16.56
C ASP A 211 -35.56 13.30 16.70
N ARG A 212 -35.26 12.47 17.72
CA ARG A 212 -36.00 11.22 17.96
C ARG A 212 -37.34 11.42 18.66
N TYR A 213 -37.57 12.56 19.32
CA TYR A 213 -38.82 12.83 20.04
C TYR A 213 -39.84 13.63 19.22
N PHE A 214 -39.46 14.20 18.08
CA PHE A 214 -40.38 14.99 17.25
C PHE A 214 -41.17 14.19 16.22
N HIS A 215 -40.81 12.93 15.94
CA HIS A 215 -41.53 12.10 14.94
C HIS A 215 -42.41 10.99 15.53
N GLU A 216 -42.42 10.76 16.84
CA GLU A 216 -43.32 9.79 17.48
C GLU A 216 -44.61 10.43 18.04
N GLY A 217 -44.80 11.75 17.88
CA GLY A 217 -45.96 12.50 18.41
C GLY A 217 -47.05 12.86 17.39
N GLU A 218 -46.89 12.54 16.10
CA GLU A 218 -47.86 12.83 15.04
C GLU A 218 -48.36 11.55 14.36
N THR A 219 -49.02 10.67 15.11
CA THR A 219 -49.96 9.68 14.55
C THR A 219 -51.10 9.40 15.52
#